data_AF-A0A1U9UZY6-F1
#
_entry.id   AF-A0A1U9UZY6-F1
#
_cell.length_a   1.000
_cell.length_b   1.000
_cell.length_c   1.000
_cell.angle_alpha   90.00
_cell.angle_beta   90.00
_cell.angle_gamma   90.00
#
_symmetry.space_group_name_H-M   'P 1'
#
loop_
_entity.id
_entity.type
_entity.pdbx_description
1 polymer ?
#
loop_
_entity_poly.entity_id
_entity_poly.type
_entity_poly.pdbx_seq_one_letter_code
_entity_poly.pdbx_strand_id
1 'polypeptide(L)'
;MHAIAVYLKTVPPVRNPDDKRAAFEWGEKGSELNSIRGVPLPVDLNRMTGPQLYDAHCATCHQAHGEGSFDGGLPPLFHNAALGRARADNLVMAILEGVHRQLDPPEMRMPGFSRTLSDQQVATLASYLTQRYGNPNATVTADQVRTLRAGGPPSNLVTLARIGIGAALIVLIGLLVLLRKRRSSRR
;
A
#
# COMPACT_ATOMS: atom_id res chain seq x y z
N MET A 1 -4.99 29.83 -7.67
CA MET A 1 -4.01 28.72 -7.73
C MET A 1 -2.57 29.11 -7.36
N HIS A 2 -2.16 30.39 -7.42
CA HIS A 2 -0.79 30.82 -7.07
C HIS A 2 -0.36 30.55 -5.61
N ALA A 3 -1.25 30.72 -4.63
CA ALA A 3 -0.92 30.54 -3.21
C ALA A 3 -0.52 29.10 -2.85
N ILE A 4 -1.19 28.09 -3.44
CA ILE A 4 -0.86 26.67 -3.20
C ILE A 4 0.51 26.33 -3.80
N ALA A 5 0.80 26.79 -5.01
CA ALA A 5 2.09 26.54 -5.64
C ALA A 5 3.25 27.22 -4.89
N VAL A 6 3.05 28.42 -4.35
CA VAL A 6 4.04 29.09 -3.49
C VAL A 6 4.25 28.31 -2.19
N TYR A 7 3.17 27.91 -1.51
CA TYR A 7 3.26 27.12 -0.28
C TYR A 7 3.98 25.78 -0.51
N LEU A 8 3.63 25.03 -1.57
CA LEU A 8 4.30 23.77 -1.89
C LEU A 8 5.81 23.93 -2.14
N LYS A 9 6.26 25.08 -2.65
CA LYS A 9 7.69 25.39 -2.79
C LYS A 9 8.39 25.72 -1.47
N THR A 10 7.64 26.14 -0.45
CA THR A 10 8.20 26.46 0.89
C THR A 10 8.29 25.25 1.81
N VAL A 11 7.50 24.19 1.58
CA VAL A 11 7.54 22.99 2.42
C VAL A 11 8.74 22.12 1.99
N PRO A 12 9.68 21.80 2.89
CA PRO A 12 10.80 20.92 2.57
C PRO A 12 10.30 19.54 2.11
N PRO A 13 10.91 18.94 1.07
CA PRO A 13 10.53 17.61 0.62
C PRO A 13 10.88 16.58 1.69
N VAL A 14 9.88 15.80 2.13
CA VAL A 14 10.09 14.63 2.98
C VAL A 14 10.45 13.45 2.06
N ARG A 15 11.74 13.12 2.00
CA ARG A 15 12.25 12.00 1.20
C ARG A 15 12.70 10.86 2.11
N ASN A 16 12.44 9.62 1.71
CA ASN A 16 13.13 8.49 2.33
C ASN A 16 14.62 8.57 1.93
N PRO A 17 15.58 8.55 2.88
CA PRO A 17 17.01 8.53 2.58
C PRO A 17 17.45 7.41 1.63
N ASP A 18 16.67 6.34 1.54
CA ASP A 18 16.92 5.19 0.66
C ASP A 18 16.52 5.46 -0.80
N ASP A 19 15.69 6.47 -1.07
CA ASP A 19 15.34 6.85 -2.43
C ASP A 19 16.53 7.60 -3.06
N LYS A 20 17.30 6.92 -3.92
CA LYS A 20 18.50 7.50 -4.56
C LYS A 20 18.22 8.28 -5.85
N ARG A 21 17.12 7.99 -6.54
CA ARG A 21 16.70 8.64 -7.80
C ARG A 21 15.21 8.96 -7.78
N ALA A 22 14.68 9.68 -8.77
CA ALA A 22 13.26 9.99 -8.78
C ALA A 22 12.44 8.72 -9.05
N ALA A 23 11.28 8.59 -8.41
CA ALA A 23 10.52 7.33 -8.45
C ALA A 23 10.06 6.96 -9.88
N PHE A 24 9.82 7.93 -10.76
CA PHE A 24 9.41 7.68 -12.15
C PHE A 24 10.60 7.40 -13.10
N GLU A 25 11.85 7.54 -12.64
CA GLU A 25 13.03 7.24 -13.48
C GLU A 25 13.38 5.75 -13.49
N TRP A 26 12.69 4.94 -12.69
CA TRP A 26 12.90 3.51 -12.62
C TRP A 26 12.08 2.74 -13.67
N GLY A 27 12.55 1.52 -13.95
CA GLY A 27 11.84 0.56 -14.78
C GLY A 27 12.12 0.72 -16.27
N GLU A 28 12.01 -0.41 -16.96
CA GLU A 28 12.03 -0.49 -18.42
C GLU A 28 10.96 -1.48 -18.87
N LYS A 29 10.56 -1.41 -20.14
CA LYS A 29 9.69 -2.43 -20.74
C LYS A 29 10.39 -3.80 -20.72
N GLY A 30 9.67 -4.86 -20.37
CA GLY A 30 10.16 -6.23 -20.52
C GLY A 30 9.26 -7.27 -19.88
N SER A 31 9.50 -8.55 -20.16
CA SER A 31 8.63 -9.64 -19.71
C SER A 31 9.44 -10.86 -19.30
N GLU A 32 8.91 -11.59 -18.32
CA GLU A 32 9.41 -12.92 -17.94
C GLU A 32 8.36 -14.00 -18.16
N LEU A 33 7.28 -13.71 -18.90
CA LEU A 33 6.19 -14.67 -19.12
C LEU A 33 6.63 -15.90 -19.92
N ASN A 34 7.71 -15.80 -20.70
CA ASN A 34 8.29 -16.97 -21.36
C ASN A 34 8.87 -18.00 -20.37
N SER A 35 9.27 -17.57 -19.16
CA SER A 35 9.84 -18.45 -18.13
C SER A 35 8.81 -19.42 -17.52
N ILE A 36 7.51 -19.14 -17.68
CA ILE A 36 6.42 -19.93 -17.11
C ILE A 36 5.70 -20.79 -18.14
N ARG A 37 6.10 -20.74 -19.42
CA ARG A 37 5.48 -21.55 -20.47
C ARG A 37 5.75 -23.05 -20.20
N GLY A 38 4.67 -23.82 -20.07
CA GLY A 38 4.76 -25.25 -19.78
C GLY A 38 5.17 -25.58 -18.34
N VAL A 39 5.28 -24.58 -17.47
CA VAL A 39 5.54 -24.76 -16.04
C VAL A 39 4.20 -24.94 -15.32
N PRO A 40 3.97 -26.07 -14.63
CA PRO A 40 2.73 -26.27 -13.89
C PRO A 40 2.63 -25.28 -12.73
N LEU A 41 1.40 -24.93 -12.35
CA LEU A 41 1.15 -24.22 -11.11
C LEU A 41 1.58 -25.09 -9.92
N PRO A 42 2.18 -24.50 -8.87
CA PRO A 42 2.51 -25.23 -7.66
C PRO A 42 1.23 -25.71 -6.96
N VAL A 43 1.33 -26.85 -6.27
CA VAL A 43 0.21 -27.39 -5.46
C VAL A 43 -0.21 -26.40 -4.37
N ASP A 44 0.77 -25.74 -3.73
CA ASP A 44 0.53 -24.62 -2.83
C ASP A 44 0.61 -23.31 -3.61
N LEU A 45 -0.53 -22.65 -3.81
CA LEU A 45 -0.64 -21.40 -4.56
C LEU A 45 0.13 -20.23 -3.93
N ASN A 46 0.51 -20.32 -2.65
CA ASN A 46 1.40 -19.33 -2.04
C ASN A 46 2.85 -19.42 -2.56
N ARG A 47 3.19 -20.48 -3.28
CA ARG A 47 4.49 -20.67 -3.93
C ARG A 47 4.48 -20.26 -5.40
N MET A 48 3.40 -19.68 -5.90
CA MET A 48 3.37 -19.15 -7.26
C MET A 48 4.47 -18.10 -7.43
N THR A 49 5.14 -18.12 -8.58
CA THR A 49 6.19 -17.16 -8.88
C THR A 49 5.60 -15.79 -9.24
N GLY A 50 6.43 -14.74 -9.19
CA GLY A 50 6.04 -13.40 -9.65
C GLY A 50 5.45 -13.39 -11.06
N PRO A 51 6.13 -14.00 -12.06
CA PRO A 51 5.58 -14.12 -13.41
C PRO A 51 4.25 -14.89 -13.48
N GLN A 52 4.07 -15.98 -12.71
CA GLN A 52 2.79 -16.71 -12.67
C GLN A 52 1.65 -15.84 -12.12
N LEU A 53 1.89 -15.09 -11.05
CA LEU A 53 0.91 -14.17 -10.47
C LEU A 53 0.61 -13.00 -11.43
N TYR A 54 1.64 -12.47 -12.09
CA TYR A 54 1.49 -11.39 -13.06
C TYR A 54 0.65 -11.81 -14.28
N ASP A 55 0.93 -12.99 -14.84
CA ASP A 55 0.17 -13.54 -15.96
C ASP A 55 -1.31 -13.72 -15.59
N ALA A 56 -1.56 -14.32 -14.43
CA ALA A 56 -2.91 -14.64 -13.97
C ALA A 56 -3.77 -13.41 -13.63
N HIS A 57 -3.16 -12.32 -13.17
CA HIS A 57 -3.91 -11.20 -12.57
C HIS A 57 -3.66 -9.82 -13.20
N CYS A 58 -2.55 -9.61 -13.91
CA CYS A 58 -2.12 -8.28 -14.32
C CYS A 58 -1.97 -8.14 -15.84
N ALA A 59 -1.44 -9.16 -16.52
CA ALA A 59 -1.04 -9.09 -17.91
C ALA A 59 -2.20 -8.81 -18.89
N THR A 60 -3.43 -9.17 -18.54
CA THR A 60 -4.62 -8.86 -19.36
C THR A 60 -4.80 -7.35 -19.57
N CYS A 61 -4.48 -6.54 -18.56
CA CYS A 61 -4.60 -5.07 -18.64
C CYS A 61 -3.26 -4.39 -18.87
N HIS A 62 -2.22 -4.80 -18.14
CA HIS A 62 -0.90 -4.18 -18.22
C HIS A 62 -0.03 -4.73 -19.36
N GLN A 63 -0.55 -5.67 -20.16
CA GLN A 63 0.13 -6.36 -21.24
C GLN A 63 1.30 -7.22 -20.79
N ALA A 64 1.88 -8.00 -21.70
CA ALA A 64 2.92 -8.96 -21.36
C ALA A 64 4.22 -8.33 -20.84
N HIS A 65 4.53 -7.11 -21.28
CA HIS A 65 5.77 -6.39 -20.92
C HIS A 65 5.53 -5.15 -20.04
N GLY A 66 4.34 -5.02 -19.44
CA GLY A 66 4.01 -3.88 -18.59
C GLY A 66 3.80 -2.56 -19.34
N GLU A 67 3.57 -2.58 -20.65
CA GLU A 67 3.42 -1.38 -21.48
C GLU A 67 2.06 -0.68 -21.35
N GLY A 68 1.05 -1.35 -20.77
CA GLY A 68 -0.31 -0.82 -20.76
C GLY A 68 -0.92 -0.75 -22.17
N SER A 69 -1.93 0.10 -22.37
CA SER A 69 -2.62 0.21 -23.66
C SER A 69 -2.02 1.32 -24.52
N PHE A 70 -1.98 1.09 -25.83
CA PHE A 70 -1.39 2.03 -26.80
C PHE A 70 -2.13 3.38 -26.87
N ASP A 71 -3.41 3.42 -26.49
CA ASP A 71 -4.22 4.64 -26.41
C ASP A 71 -4.03 5.42 -25.09
N GLY A 72 -3.20 4.92 -24.17
CA GLY A 72 -2.90 5.54 -22.89
C GLY A 72 -3.99 5.37 -21.81
N GLY A 73 -5.05 4.60 -22.09
CA GLY A 73 -6.11 4.29 -21.11
C GLY A 73 -5.63 3.46 -19.93
N LEU A 74 -4.79 2.45 -20.18
CA LEU A 74 -4.13 1.60 -19.19
C LEU A 74 -2.68 2.04 -19.03
N PRO A 75 -2.26 2.48 -17.83
CA PRO A 75 -0.92 3.03 -17.65
C PRO A 75 0.16 1.94 -17.72
N PRO A 76 1.36 2.29 -18.21
CA PRO A 76 2.52 1.42 -18.12
C PRO A 76 2.94 1.23 -16.66
N LEU A 77 3.60 0.09 -16.40
CA LEU A 77 4.17 -0.24 -15.09
C LEU A 77 5.59 0.30 -14.93
N PHE A 78 6.34 0.46 -16.02
CA PHE A 78 7.63 1.15 -16.00
C PHE A 78 7.44 2.67 -15.97
N HIS A 79 8.44 3.39 -15.47
CA HIS A 79 8.37 4.83 -15.20
C HIS A 79 7.19 5.25 -14.31
N ASN A 80 6.67 4.32 -13.52
CA ASN A 80 5.55 4.53 -12.63
C ASN A 80 6.04 4.80 -11.21
N ALA A 81 5.74 5.99 -10.69
CA ALA A 81 6.19 6.42 -9.36
C ALA A 81 5.69 5.53 -8.21
N ALA A 82 4.64 4.72 -8.41
CA ALA A 82 4.19 3.75 -7.41
C ALA A 82 5.18 2.59 -7.24
N LEU A 83 5.95 2.24 -8.27
CA LEU A 83 6.92 1.13 -8.26
C LEU A 83 8.36 1.58 -7.95
N GLY A 84 8.64 2.88 -8.03
CA GLY A 84 10.01 3.41 -7.92
C GLY A 84 10.48 3.86 -6.53
N ARG A 85 9.64 3.76 -5.50
CA ARG A 85 10.02 4.12 -4.12
C ARG A 85 10.60 2.92 -3.39
N ALA A 86 11.58 3.15 -2.51
CA ALA A 86 12.15 2.09 -1.66
C ALA A 86 11.09 1.44 -0.75
N ARG A 87 10.12 2.25 -0.28
CA ARG A 87 8.92 1.78 0.40
C ARG A 87 7.77 1.62 -0.60
N ALA A 88 7.35 0.38 -0.82
CA ALA A 88 6.32 0.04 -1.79
C ALA A 88 4.89 -0.01 -1.22
N ASP A 89 4.59 0.72 -0.13
CA ASP A 89 3.26 0.70 0.49
C ASP A 89 2.15 1.12 -0.49
N ASN A 90 2.42 2.13 -1.31
CA ASN A 90 1.48 2.59 -2.33
C ASN A 90 1.21 1.53 -3.39
N LEU A 91 2.25 0.78 -3.80
CA LEU A 91 2.10 -0.34 -4.73
C LEU A 91 1.24 -1.44 -4.11
N VAL A 92 1.54 -1.83 -2.86
CA VAL A 92 0.77 -2.84 -2.14
C VAL A 92 -0.69 -2.42 -2.00
N MET A 93 -0.97 -1.17 -1.62
CA MET A 93 -2.34 -0.67 -1.52
C MET A 93 -3.06 -0.62 -2.87
N ALA A 94 -2.36 -0.28 -3.96
CA ALA A 94 -2.94 -0.34 -5.30
C ALA A 94 -3.30 -1.79 -5.71
N ILE A 95 -2.50 -2.77 -5.31
CA ILE A 95 -2.82 -4.20 -5.54
C ILE A 95 -4.01 -4.63 -4.66
N LEU A 96 -4.03 -4.24 -3.39
CA LEU A 96 -5.09 -4.66 -2.46
C LEU A 96 -6.44 -4.02 -2.79
N GLU A 97 -6.47 -2.71 -2.93
CA GLU A 97 -7.71 -1.91 -3.01
C GLU A 97 -8.05 -1.47 -4.44
N GLY A 98 -7.14 -1.69 -5.39
CA GLY A 98 -7.31 -1.24 -6.76
C GLY A 98 -7.09 0.27 -6.92
N VAL A 99 -7.40 0.76 -8.11
CA VAL A 99 -7.30 2.19 -8.46
C VAL A 99 -8.57 2.60 -9.19
N HIS A 100 -9.21 3.66 -8.70
CA HIS A 100 -10.44 4.20 -9.25
C HIS A 100 -10.19 5.63 -9.69
N ARG A 101 -10.25 5.90 -10.99
CA ARG A 101 -10.14 7.25 -11.51
C ARG A 101 -11.44 7.63 -12.21
N GLN A 102 -12.16 8.59 -11.62
CA GLN A 102 -13.29 9.26 -12.26
C GLN A 102 -12.71 10.32 -13.20
N LEU A 103 -12.56 9.97 -14.48
CA LEU A 103 -12.32 10.92 -15.56
C LEU A 103 -13.62 11.14 -16.32
N ASP A 104 -13.67 12.19 -17.16
CA ASP A 104 -14.62 12.22 -18.27
C ASP A 104 -14.48 10.89 -19.08
N PRO A 105 -15.58 10.28 -19.54
CA PRO A 105 -15.61 8.91 -20.01
C PRO A 105 -14.47 8.54 -20.97
N PRO A 106 -13.86 7.34 -20.84
CA PRO A 106 -14.27 6.21 -19.98
C PRO A 106 -13.66 6.21 -18.57
N GLU A 107 -14.42 5.70 -17.58
CA GLU A 107 -13.92 5.43 -16.24
C GLU A 107 -12.81 4.36 -16.28
N MET A 108 -11.64 4.67 -15.71
CA MET A 108 -10.56 3.70 -15.57
C MET A 108 -10.60 3.07 -14.17
N ARG A 109 -10.84 1.75 -14.12
CA ARG A 109 -10.82 0.94 -12.89
C ARG A 109 -9.78 -0.18 -12.98
N MET A 110 -8.84 -0.17 -12.03
CA MET A 110 -8.04 -1.35 -11.69
C MET A 110 -8.72 -2.02 -10.49
N PRO A 111 -9.12 -3.31 -10.59
CA PRO A 111 -9.75 -4.01 -9.48
C PRO A 111 -8.75 -4.23 -8.35
N GLY A 112 -9.26 -4.28 -7.11
CA GLY A 112 -8.49 -4.68 -5.94
C GLY A 112 -8.47 -6.20 -5.76
N PHE A 113 -7.35 -6.72 -5.29
CA PHE A 113 -7.12 -8.15 -5.07
C PHE A 113 -7.14 -8.54 -3.58
N SER A 114 -7.59 -7.65 -2.69
CA SER A 114 -7.58 -7.88 -1.25
C SER A 114 -8.37 -9.13 -0.81
N ARG A 115 -9.35 -9.60 -1.58
CA ARG A 115 -10.09 -10.83 -1.27
C ARG A 115 -9.63 -12.06 -2.04
N THR A 116 -8.74 -11.89 -3.02
CA THR A 116 -8.37 -12.94 -3.97
C THR A 116 -6.95 -13.45 -3.72
N LEU A 117 -6.03 -12.55 -3.35
CA LEU A 117 -4.63 -12.89 -3.14
C LEU A 117 -4.27 -12.89 -1.65
N SER A 118 -3.53 -13.91 -1.24
CA SER A 118 -2.94 -13.99 0.11
C SER A 118 -1.88 -12.91 0.32
N ASP A 119 -1.50 -12.65 1.57
CA ASP A 119 -0.40 -11.73 1.88
C ASP A 119 0.91 -12.15 1.22
N GLN A 120 1.17 -13.47 1.16
CA GLN A 120 2.36 -14.02 0.54
C GLN A 120 2.36 -13.78 -0.98
N GLN A 121 1.23 -14.03 -1.64
CA GLN A 121 1.10 -13.81 -3.08
C GLN A 121 1.23 -12.32 -3.44
N VAL A 122 0.62 -11.43 -2.67
CA VAL A 122 0.77 -9.98 -2.89
C VAL A 122 2.21 -9.53 -2.66
N ALA A 123 2.89 -10.04 -1.64
CA ALA A 123 4.31 -9.72 -1.41
C ALA A 123 5.18 -10.21 -2.58
N THR A 124 5.02 -11.45 -3.02
CA THR A 124 5.73 -12.01 -4.17
C THR A 124 5.45 -11.23 -5.45
N LEU A 125 4.20 -10.88 -5.72
CA LEU A 125 3.81 -10.08 -6.88
C LEU A 125 4.41 -8.68 -6.82
N ALA A 126 4.29 -7.98 -5.69
CA ALA A 126 4.83 -6.63 -5.53
C ALA A 126 6.35 -6.61 -5.68
N SER A 127 7.07 -7.58 -5.10
CA SER A 127 8.52 -7.73 -5.29
C SER A 127 8.90 -7.99 -6.74
N TYR A 128 8.14 -8.80 -7.46
CA TYR A 128 8.35 -9.01 -8.89
C TYR A 128 8.15 -7.71 -9.68
N LEU A 129 7.07 -6.98 -9.41
CA LEU A 129 6.78 -5.71 -10.08
C LEU A 129 7.89 -4.67 -9.84
N THR A 130 8.36 -4.50 -8.61
CA THR A 130 9.44 -3.54 -8.32
C THR A 130 10.77 -3.96 -8.94
N GLN A 131 11.11 -5.24 -8.97
CA GLN A 131 12.32 -5.74 -9.62
C GLN A 131 12.27 -5.57 -11.14
N ARG A 132 11.11 -5.83 -11.76
CA ARG A 132 10.95 -5.85 -13.22
C ARG A 132 10.71 -4.46 -13.82
N TYR A 133 9.92 -3.64 -13.14
CA TYR A 133 9.38 -2.38 -13.67
C TYR A 133 9.65 -1.17 -12.78
N GLY A 134 10.37 -1.32 -11.66
CA GLY A 134 10.50 -0.28 -10.65
C GLY A 134 11.87 -0.23 -9.99
N ASN A 135 11.88 0.13 -8.71
CA ASN A 135 13.09 0.14 -7.90
C ASN A 135 13.42 -1.28 -7.43
N PRO A 136 14.51 -1.91 -7.92
CA PRO A 136 14.84 -3.29 -7.58
C PRO A 136 15.26 -3.48 -6.12
N ASN A 137 15.59 -2.39 -5.41
CA ASN A 137 15.93 -2.42 -3.98
C ASN A 137 14.70 -2.30 -3.08
N ALA A 138 13.50 -2.10 -3.64
CA ALA A 138 12.29 -2.04 -2.84
C ALA A 138 12.00 -3.41 -2.23
N THR A 139 11.74 -3.43 -0.92
CA THR A 139 11.43 -4.66 -0.19
C THR A 139 9.94 -4.69 0.15
N VAL A 140 9.33 -5.87 -0.03
CA VAL A 140 7.94 -6.13 0.35
C VAL A 140 7.87 -7.48 1.05
N THR A 141 7.31 -7.49 2.25
CA THR A 141 7.15 -8.72 3.05
C THR A 141 5.67 -9.05 3.24
N ALA A 142 5.35 -10.33 3.47
CA ALA A 142 3.98 -10.76 3.76
C ALA A 142 3.42 -10.07 5.02
N ASP A 143 4.26 -9.82 6.03
CA ASP A 143 3.84 -9.11 7.26
C ASP A 143 3.51 -7.64 6.99
N GLN A 144 4.26 -6.98 6.10
CA GLN A 144 3.94 -5.63 5.65
C GLN A 144 2.60 -5.61 4.91
N VAL A 145 2.37 -6.56 4.00
CA VAL A 145 1.09 -6.68 3.30
C VAL A 145 -0.05 -6.89 4.30
N ARG A 146 0.12 -7.80 5.26
CA ARG A 146 -0.90 -8.06 6.29
C ARG A 146 -1.24 -6.81 7.08
N THR A 147 -0.22 -6.05 7.47
CA THR A 147 -0.38 -4.80 8.21
C THR A 147 -1.14 -3.77 7.37
N LEU A 148 -0.76 -3.60 6.10
CA LEU A 148 -1.43 -2.67 5.19
C LEU A 148 -2.87 -3.07 4.91
N ARG A 149 -3.14 -4.37 4.72
CA ARG A 149 -4.49 -4.93 4.59
C ARG A 149 -5.36 -4.67 5.81
N ALA A 150 -4.76 -4.64 7.00
CA ALA A 150 -5.45 -4.30 8.24
C ALA A 150 -5.64 -2.78 8.46
N GLY A 151 -5.27 -1.93 7.49
CA GLY A 151 -5.40 -0.46 7.58
C GLY A 151 -4.11 0.25 8.01
N GLY A 152 -2.97 -0.45 8.03
CA GLY A 152 -1.67 0.11 8.39
C GLY A 152 -1.29 -0.10 9.86
N PRO A 153 -0.08 0.32 10.26
CA PRO A 153 0.40 0.13 11.62
C PRO A 153 -0.49 0.91 12.62
N PRO A 154 -0.77 0.32 13.80
CA PRO A 154 -1.60 0.98 14.80
C PRO A 154 -0.94 2.29 15.26
N SER A 155 -1.73 3.36 15.33
CA SER A 155 -1.23 4.67 15.80
C SER A 155 -1.08 4.69 17.32
N ASN A 156 0.11 5.02 17.80
CA ASN A 156 0.40 5.21 19.23
C ASN A 156 -0.49 6.31 19.86
N LEU A 157 -0.98 7.26 19.07
CA LEU A 157 -1.90 8.29 19.54
C LEU A 157 -3.23 7.70 20.04
N VAL A 158 -3.73 6.65 19.38
CA VAL A 158 -4.97 5.98 19.80
C VAL A 158 -4.76 5.27 21.14
N THR A 159 -3.60 4.64 21.33
CA THR A 159 -3.24 4.01 22.60
C THR A 159 -3.11 5.05 23.72
N LEU A 160 -2.41 6.15 23.48
CA LEU A 160 -2.27 7.25 24.45
C LEU A 160 -3.63 7.87 24.81
N ALA A 161 -4.49 8.10 23.83
CA ALA A 161 -5.85 8.61 24.07
C ALA A 161 -6.67 7.66 24.93
N ARG A 162 -6.62 6.34 24.68
CA ARG A 162 -7.32 5.33 25.49
C ARG A 162 -6.83 5.30 26.93
N ILE A 163 -5.53 5.39 27.15
CA ILE A 163 -4.94 5.48 28.50
C ILE A 163 -5.42 6.75 29.21
N GLY A 164 -5.41 7.89 28.52
CA GLY A 164 -5.89 9.17 29.05
C GLY A 164 -7.35 9.11 29.47
N ILE A 165 -8.23 8.53 28.65
CA ILE A 165 -9.65 8.34 28.97
C ILE A 165 -9.81 7.44 30.22
N GLY A 166 -9.06 6.34 30.30
CA GLY A 166 -9.09 5.44 31.45
C GLY A 166 -8.67 6.14 32.76
N ALA A 167 -7.59 6.91 32.72
CA ALA A 167 -7.13 7.70 33.87
C ALA A 167 -8.17 8.74 34.31
N ALA A 168 -8.79 9.45 33.35
CA ALA A 168 -9.84 10.42 33.65
C ALA A 168 -11.05 9.78 34.33
N LEU A 169 -11.49 8.59 33.88
CA LEU A 169 -12.59 7.84 34.49
C LEU A 169 -12.26 7.41 35.92
N ILE A 170 -11.04 6.93 36.18
CA ILE A 170 -10.61 6.54 37.53
C ILE A 170 -10.63 7.76 38.47
N VAL A 171 -10.13 8.90 38.02
CA VAL A 171 -10.16 10.15 38.80
C VAL A 171 -11.61 10.58 39.09
N LEU A 172 -12.50 10.51 38.11
CA LEU A 172 -13.92 10.85 38.25
C LEU A 172 -14.64 9.93 39.26
N ILE A 173 -14.39 8.62 39.18
CA ILE A 173 -14.93 7.63 40.12
C ILE A 173 -14.40 7.90 41.53
N GLY A 174 -13.09 8.15 41.68
CA GLY A 174 -12.47 8.48 42.96
C GLY A 174 -13.06 9.75 43.59
N LEU A 175 -13.27 10.80 42.80
CA LEU A 175 -13.95 12.03 43.22
C LEU A 175 -15.39 11.77 43.67
N LEU A 176 -16.16 10.98 42.91
CA LEU A 176 -17.52 10.60 43.26
C LEU A 176 -17.60 9.84 44.58
N VAL A 177 -16.68 8.89 44.82
CA VAL A 177 -16.59 8.12 46.07
C VAL A 177 -16.23 9.04 47.24
N LEU A 178 -15.26 9.92 47.08
CA LEU A 178 -14.86 10.91 48.10
C LEU A 178 -16.02 11.87 48.46
N LEU A 179 -16.74 12.36 47.44
CA LEU A 179 -17.90 13.24 47.64
C LEU A 179 -19.05 12.52 48.36
N ARG A 180 -19.32 11.25 48.03
CA ARG A 180 -20.30 10.41 48.74
C ARG A 180 -19.90 10.19 50.20
N LYS A 181 -18.64 9.85 50.48
CA LYS A 181 -18.12 9.66 51.83
C LYS A 181 -18.24 10.93 52.68
N ARG A 182 -17.90 12.10 52.11
CA ARG A 182 -18.06 13.40 52.76
C ARG A 182 -19.51 13.76 53.08
N ARG A 183 -20.47 13.43 52.20
CA ARG A 183 -21.91 13.65 52.45
C ARG A 183 -22.46 12.75 53.56
N SER A 184 -22.02 11.49 53.63
CA SER A 184 -22.45 10.55 54.67
C SER A 184 -21.95 10.92 56.07
N SER A 185 -20.76 11.51 56.18
CA SER A 185 -20.18 11.90 57.48
C SER A 185 -20.73 13.21 58.06
N ARG A 186 -21.53 13.96 57.29
CA ARG A 186 -22.16 15.22 57.70
C ARG A 186 -23.64 15.06 58.09
N ARG A 187 -24.21 13.86 57.93
CA ARG A 187 -25.51 13.47 58.46
C ARG A 187 -25.29 12.69 59.75
#